data_AF-A0A1H5P6I3-F1
#
_entry.id   AF-A0A1H5P6I3-F1
#
_cell.length_a   1.000
_cell.length_b   1.000
_cell.length_c   1.000
_cell.angle_alpha   90.00
_cell.angle_beta   90.00
_cell.angle_gamma   90.00
#
_symmetry.space_group_name_H-M   'P 1'
#
loop_
_entity.id
_entity.type
_entity.pdbx_description
1 polymer ?
#
loop_
_entity_poly.entity_id
_entity_poly.type
_entity_poly.pdbx_seq_one_letter_code
_entity_poly.pdbx_strand_id
1 'polypeptide(L)'
;MPLSPYLHTVDLCALFYCRASGELKLLLNKRDAEPFAGHWALPGVVVNGDVQDLSLKDAVERLRVSAKVGLDLAWCEQVGTVGDAFRDPRCWSSSTFYLAIVADEVTLAEHQGWFSLNALANGSIKLPFDHNLIVAAVQERLFSKSLYSSLPLLFLGDEFSAPEATTIFSLVLARPVLKTSIRQRLLKLTEAGYLRETGRKKHGEGGRPQATVQNLKPGAVYFFDRSFAE
;
A
#
# COMPACT_ATOMS: atom_id res chain seq x y z
N MET A 1 9.84 40.50 7.22
CA MET A 1 8.60 40.07 6.52
C MET A 1 7.97 38.96 7.34
N PRO A 2 6.65 38.95 7.58
CA PRO A 2 6.01 37.77 8.15
C PRO A 2 6.17 36.60 7.16
N LEU A 3 6.40 35.40 7.68
CA LEU A 3 6.44 34.19 6.85
C LEU A 3 5.04 33.97 6.25
N SER A 4 4.97 33.68 4.95
CA SER A 4 3.73 33.23 4.33
C SER A 4 3.26 31.94 5.00
N PRO A 5 1.94 31.71 5.15
CA PRO A 5 1.43 30.48 5.73
C PRO A 5 1.93 29.27 4.93
N TYR A 6 2.34 28.22 5.65
CA TYR A 6 2.87 26.98 5.11
C TYR A 6 2.25 25.78 5.84
N LEU A 7 1.86 24.76 5.08
CA LEU A 7 1.40 23.48 5.63
C LEU A 7 2.27 22.33 5.12
N HIS A 8 2.76 21.52 6.05
CA HIS A 8 3.34 20.23 5.75
C HIS A 8 2.41 19.12 6.23
N THR A 9 2.10 18.17 5.35
CA THR A 9 1.24 17.02 5.66
C THR A 9 1.98 15.71 5.45
N VAL A 10 1.46 14.67 6.10
CA VAL A 10 1.78 13.28 5.79
C VAL A 10 0.51 12.60 5.31
N ASP A 11 0.57 11.97 4.14
CA ASP A 11 -0.51 11.16 3.56
C ASP A 11 -0.11 9.69 3.48
N LEU A 12 -1.04 8.79 3.77
CA LEU A 12 -0.79 7.35 3.75
C LEU A 12 -1.67 6.64 2.71
N CYS A 13 -1.05 6.03 1.71
CA CYS A 13 -1.72 5.15 0.76
C CYS A 13 -1.68 3.70 1.28
N ALA A 14 -2.64 3.33 2.12
CA ALA A 14 -2.80 1.96 2.59
C ALA A 14 -3.50 1.11 1.52
N LEU A 15 -2.81 0.09 1.03
CA LEU A 15 -3.27 -0.80 -0.02
C LEU A 15 -3.67 -2.17 0.55
N PHE A 16 -4.72 -2.75 -0.01
CA PHE A 16 -5.24 -4.07 0.34
C PHE A 16 -5.53 -4.88 -0.92
N TYR A 17 -5.29 -6.19 -0.89
CA TYR A 17 -5.69 -7.10 -1.95
C TYR A 17 -7.05 -7.73 -1.66
N CYS A 18 -8.09 -7.27 -2.37
CA CYS A 18 -9.43 -7.81 -2.24
C CYS A 18 -9.56 -9.09 -3.08
N ARG A 19 -9.45 -10.25 -2.41
CA ARG A 19 -9.53 -11.58 -3.06
C ARG A 19 -10.86 -11.79 -3.79
N ALA A 20 -11.96 -11.32 -3.23
CA ALA A 20 -13.30 -11.46 -3.81
C ALA A 20 -13.45 -10.74 -5.16
N SER A 21 -12.86 -9.55 -5.32
CA SER A 21 -12.89 -8.81 -6.59
C SER A 21 -11.66 -9.05 -7.46
N GLY A 22 -10.60 -9.66 -6.93
CA GLY A 22 -9.33 -9.86 -7.64
C GLY A 22 -8.55 -8.56 -7.89
N GLU A 23 -8.77 -7.52 -7.08
CA GLU A 23 -8.20 -6.19 -7.30
C GLU A 23 -7.41 -5.66 -6.09
N LEU A 24 -6.46 -4.77 -6.37
CA LEU A 24 -5.86 -3.91 -5.34
C LEU A 24 -6.79 -2.74 -5.06
N LYS A 25 -7.05 -2.51 -3.77
CA LYS A 25 -7.84 -1.39 -3.28
C LYS A 25 -7.00 -0.50 -2.39
N LEU A 26 -7.38 0.77 -2.31
CA LEU A 26 -6.75 1.80 -1.49
C LEU A 26 -7.76 2.35 -0.49
N LEU A 27 -7.31 2.57 0.75
CA LEU A 27 -8.11 3.15 1.83
C LEU A 27 -8.31 4.65 1.60
N LEU A 28 -9.56 5.08 1.57
CA LEU A 28 -9.93 6.50 1.61
C LEU A 28 -10.80 6.78 2.83
N ASN A 29 -10.76 8.04 3.27
CA ASN A 29 -11.63 8.56 4.31
C ASN A 29 -12.53 9.65 3.75
N LYS A 30 -13.76 9.71 4.26
CA LYS A 30 -14.63 10.86 4.04
C LYS A 30 -14.13 12.03 4.89
N ARG A 31 -13.93 13.19 4.28
CA ARG A 31 -13.45 14.39 4.96
C ARG A 31 -14.57 15.08 5.72
N ASP A 32 -14.32 15.45 6.97
CA ASP A 32 -15.30 16.18 7.80
C ASP A 32 -15.12 17.70 7.77
N ALA A 33 -13.99 18.18 7.22
CA ALA A 33 -13.61 19.59 7.26
C ALA A 33 -13.27 20.16 5.88
N GLU A 34 -13.51 21.47 5.73
CA GLU A 34 -13.10 22.22 4.56
C GLU A 34 -11.56 22.36 4.46
N PRO A 35 -11.02 22.50 3.24
CA PRO A 35 -11.70 22.43 1.94
C PRO A 35 -12.15 20.99 1.61
N PHE A 36 -13.14 20.85 0.73
CA PHE A 36 -13.64 19.56 0.23
C PHE A 36 -14.29 18.69 1.31
N ALA A 37 -15.08 19.29 2.22
CA ALA A 37 -15.86 18.51 3.16
C ALA A 37 -16.79 17.53 2.41
N GLY A 38 -17.05 16.37 3.01
CA GLY A 38 -17.86 15.30 2.45
C GLY A 38 -17.21 14.48 1.33
N HIS A 39 -16.05 14.89 0.80
CA HIS A 39 -15.35 14.16 -0.26
C HIS A 39 -14.47 13.05 0.30
N TRP A 40 -14.25 11.99 -0.49
CA TRP A 40 -13.29 10.93 -0.19
C TRP A 40 -11.86 11.40 -0.48
N ALA A 41 -10.93 11.15 0.44
CA ALA A 41 -9.55 11.59 0.34
C ALA A 41 -8.58 10.59 1.00
N LEU A 42 -7.28 10.72 0.70
CA LEU A 42 -6.26 9.96 1.41
C LEU A 42 -6.32 10.28 2.91
N PRO A 43 -6.12 9.27 3.77
CA PRO A 43 -5.92 9.52 5.19
C PRO A 43 -4.59 10.28 5.36
N GLY A 44 -4.68 11.44 6.00
CA GLY A 44 -3.52 12.31 6.21
C GLY A 44 -3.62 13.16 7.47
N VAL A 45 -2.47 13.66 7.92
CA VAL A 45 -2.32 14.57 9.07
C VAL A 45 -1.44 15.74 8.71
N VAL A 46 -1.68 16.88 9.35
CA VAL A 46 -0.73 18.00 9.38
C VAL A 46 0.39 17.66 10.37
N VAL A 47 1.63 17.87 9.95
CA VAL A 47 2.82 17.74 10.80
C VAL A 47 2.87 18.94 11.74
N ASN A 48 3.10 18.69 13.04
CA ASN A 48 3.05 19.74 14.07
C ASN A 48 1.72 20.52 14.07
N GLY A 49 0.60 19.82 13.84
CA GLY A 49 -0.75 20.38 14.01
C GLY A 49 -1.10 20.48 15.49
N ASP A 50 -2.13 19.74 15.93
CA ASP A 50 -2.55 19.71 17.34
C ASP A 50 -1.60 18.92 18.25
N VAL A 51 -0.65 18.19 17.67
CA VAL A 51 0.33 17.35 18.34
C VAL A 51 1.70 17.66 17.77
N GLN A 52 2.70 17.80 18.64
CA GLN A 52 4.10 17.97 18.24
C GLN A 52 4.68 16.64 17.74
N ASP A 53 5.22 16.65 16.52
CA ASP A 53 5.95 15.54 15.91
C ASP A 53 7.45 15.86 15.92
N LEU A 54 8.30 14.97 16.44
CA LEU A 54 9.76 15.19 16.44
C LEU A 54 10.38 14.88 15.07
N SER A 55 9.68 14.10 14.25
CA SER A 55 10.10 13.67 12.92
C SER A 55 8.90 13.31 12.03
N LEU A 56 9.12 13.15 10.73
CA LEU A 56 8.10 12.61 9.81
C LEU A 56 7.70 11.17 10.17
N LYS A 57 8.61 10.42 10.80
CA LYS A 57 8.31 9.09 11.31
C LYS A 57 7.25 9.15 12.41
N ASP A 58 7.33 10.13 13.30
CA ASP A 58 6.33 10.29 14.36
C ASP A 58 4.96 10.67 13.78
N ALA A 59 4.94 11.55 12.77
CA ALA A 59 3.71 11.93 12.09
C ALA A 59 3.04 10.76 11.37
N VAL A 60 3.80 9.90 10.67
CA VAL A 60 3.22 8.72 10.00
C VAL A 60 2.79 7.65 10.99
N GLU A 61 3.52 7.44 12.10
CA GLU A 61 3.08 6.51 13.16
C GLU A 61 1.81 7.01 13.86
N ARG A 62 1.72 8.32 14.14
CA ARG A 62 0.51 8.94 14.68
C ARG A 62 -0.68 8.79 13.73
N LEU A 63 -0.47 8.98 12.42
CA LEU A 63 -1.50 8.74 11.42
C LEU A 63 -1.93 7.26 11.40
N ARG A 64 -0.97 6.33 11.43
CA ARG A 64 -1.21 4.87 11.41
C ARG A 64 -2.11 4.42 12.55
N VAL A 65 -1.87 4.87 13.78
CA VAL A 65 -2.64 4.46 14.97
C VAL A 65 -3.92 5.29 15.18
N SER A 66 -4.14 6.34 14.39
CA SER A 66 -5.33 7.18 14.51
C SER A 66 -6.57 6.51 13.92
N ALA A 67 -7.76 6.99 14.28
CA ALA A 67 -9.04 6.57 13.68
C ALA A 67 -9.14 6.81 12.16
N LYS A 68 -8.18 7.54 11.55
CA LYS A 68 -8.12 7.71 10.10
C LYS A 68 -7.59 6.44 9.41
N VAL A 69 -6.72 5.68 10.05
CA VAL A 69 -6.16 4.44 9.53
C VAL A 69 -6.59 3.31 10.47
N GLY A 70 -5.94 3.18 11.63
CA GLY A 70 -6.35 2.24 12.66
C GLY A 70 -6.27 0.77 12.22
N LEU A 71 -5.40 0.49 11.24
CA LEU A 71 -5.19 -0.84 10.66
C LEU A 71 -3.77 -1.33 10.95
N ASP A 72 -3.62 -2.64 11.10
CA ASP A 72 -2.30 -3.27 11.14
C ASP A 72 -1.69 -3.29 9.74
N LEU A 73 -0.48 -2.75 9.64
CA LEU A 73 0.26 -2.63 8.38
C LEU A 73 1.34 -3.69 8.33
N ALA A 74 1.30 -4.54 7.30
CA ALA A 74 2.37 -5.48 6.99
C ALA A 74 3.61 -4.78 6.40
N TRP A 75 3.45 -3.57 5.87
CA TRP A 75 4.54 -2.77 5.32
C TRP A 75 4.18 -1.28 5.36
N CYS A 76 5.18 -0.42 5.57
CA CYS A 76 5.06 1.02 5.40
C CYS A 76 6.41 1.60 4.96
N GLU A 77 6.43 2.36 3.86
CA GLU A 77 7.63 3.08 3.42
C GLU A 77 7.30 4.45 2.84
N GLN A 78 8.21 5.41 3.02
CA GLN A 78 8.12 6.70 2.35
C GLN A 78 8.34 6.54 0.85
N VAL A 79 7.51 7.20 0.04
CA VAL A 79 7.62 7.17 -1.43
C VAL A 79 8.20 8.46 -1.96
N GLY A 80 7.66 9.60 -1.53
CA GLY A 80 8.09 10.89 -2.07
C GLY A 80 7.53 12.06 -1.29
N THR A 81 7.78 13.26 -1.81
CA THR A 81 7.20 14.50 -1.31
C THR A 81 6.77 15.34 -2.51
N VAL A 82 5.54 15.84 -2.47
CA VAL A 82 5.03 16.86 -3.39
C VAL A 82 4.96 18.19 -2.66
N GLY A 83 5.12 19.31 -3.37
CA GLY A 83 4.98 20.63 -2.76
C GLY A 83 4.97 21.76 -3.76
N ASP A 84 3.93 22.58 -3.69
CA ASP A 84 3.75 23.77 -4.52
C ASP A 84 2.67 24.70 -3.94
N ALA A 85 2.42 25.81 -4.65
CA ALA A 85 1.49 26.86 -4.26
C ALA A 85 0.01 26.56 -4.63
N PHE A 86 -0.25 25.48 -5.37
CA PHE A 86 -1.52 25.23 -6.05
C PHE A 86 -2.23 23.98 -5.55
N ARG A 87 -1.49 23.02 -4.97
CA ARG A 87 -2.02 21.74 -4.52
C ARG A 87 -3.04 21.88 -3.38
N ASP A 88 -2.88 22.89 -2.53
CA ASP A 88 -3.82 23.24 -1.47
C ASP A 88 -4.29 24.69 -1.67
N PRO A 89 -5.61 24.94 -1.78
CA PRO A 89 -6.14 26.28 -2.05
C PRO A 89 -5.89 27.27 -0.91
N ARG A 90 -5.46 26.81 0.28
CA ARG A 90 -5.28 27.66 1.46
C ARG A 90 -3.93 28.37 1.49
N CYS A 91 -2.86 27.69 1.08
CA CYS A 91 -1.50 28.21 1.17
C CYS A 91 -0.50 27.34 0.40
N TRP A 92 0.75 27.80 0.33
CA TRP A 92 1.85 26.93 -0.10
C TRP A 92 1.89 25.71 0.82
N SER A 93 1.90 24.53 0.24
CA SER A 93 1.89 23.30 1.03
C SER A 93 2.75 22.24 0.41
N SER A 94 3.12 21.27 1.23
CA SER A 94 3.81 20.07 0.79
C SER A 94 3.28 18.87 1.55
N SER A 95 3.32 17.71 0.91
CA SER A 95 2.95 16.45 1.55
C SER A 95 4.02 15.40 1.31
N THR A 96 4.51 14.78 2.38
CA THR A 96 5.31 13.56 2.30
C THR A 96 4.38 12.36 2.36
N PHE A 97 4.40 11.51 1.34
CA PHE A 97 3.44 10.43 1.20
C PHE A 97 4.09 9.06 1.26
N TYR A 98 3.33 8.10 1.80
CA TYR A 98 3.79 6.77 2.15
C TYR A 98 2.96 5.69 1.46
N LEU A 99 3.62 4.60 1.09
CA LEU A 99 2.99 3.35 0.66
C LEU A 99 2.87 2.44 1.87
N ALA A 100 1.67 1.91 2.12
CA ALA A 100 1.46 0.87 3.11
C ALA A 100 0.71 -0.34 2.54
N ILE A 101 0.92 -1.50 3.14
CA ILE A 101 0.25 -2.76 2.78
C ILE A 101 -0.50 -3.28 4.00
N VAL A 102 -1.78 -3.59 3.79
CA VAL A 102 -2.64 -4.33 4.73
C VAL A 102 -2.79 -5.74 4.17
N ALA A 103 -2.42 -6.74 4.96
CA ALA A 103 -2.43 -8.14 4.53
C ALA A 103 -3.81 -8.79 4.69
N ASP A 104 -4.47 -8.47 5.80
CA ASP A 104 -5.71 -9.11 6.21
C ASP A 104 -6.93 -8.28 5.84
N GLU A 105 -8.05 -8.96 5.64
CA GLU A 105 -9.32 -8.28 5.48
C GLU A 105 -9.76 -7.72 6.83
N VAL A 106 -10.16 -6.45 6.83
CA VAL A 106 -10.49 -5.69 8.05
C VAL A 106 -11.87 -5.06 7.91
N THR A 107 -12.56 -4.96 9.04
CA THR A 107 -13.79 -4.16 9.12
C THR A 107 -13.41 -2.69 9.18
N LEU A 108 -13.93 -1.91 8.22
CA LEU A 108 -13.73 -0.47 8.17
C LEU A 108 -14.75 0.28 9.04
N ALA A 109 -14.35 1.44 9.55
CA ALA A 109 -15.27 2.38 10.16
C ALA A 109 -16.18 3.03 9.10
N GLU A 110 -17.29 3.66 9.52
CA GLU A 110 -18.28 4.25 8.60
C GLU A 110 -17.68 5.35 7.69
N HIS A 111 -16.68 6.08 8.17
CA HIS A 111 -16.00 7.13 7.42
C HIS A 111 -14.88 6.61 6.51
N GLN A 112 -14.64 5.30 6.48
CA GLN A 112 -13.58 4.66 5.70
C GLN A 112 -14.17 3.84 4.55
N GLY A 113 -13.43 3.73 3.44
CA GLY A 113 -13.84 2.92 2.29
C GLY A 113 -12.67 2.39 1.47
N TRP A 114 -12.85 1.20 0.91
CA TRP A 114 -11.91 0.60 -0.03
C TRP A 114 -12.30 0.94 -1.47
N PHE A 115 -11.39 1.58 -2.21
CA PHE A 115 -11.60 2.00 -3.60
C PHE A 115 -10.58 1.36 -4.54
N SER A 116 -10.98 1.05 -5.78
CA SER A 116 -10.07 0.45 -6.76
C SER A 116 -8.83 1.33 -6.98
N LEU A 117 -7.64 0.76 -6.78
CA LEU A 117 -6.38 1.49 -6.95
C LEU A 117 -6.23 2.02 -8.38
N ASN A 118 -6.60 1.21 -9.38
CA ASN A 118 -6.51 1.58 -10.79
C ASN A 118 -7.43 2.77 -11.12
N ALA A 119 -8.68 2.75 -10.64
CA ALA A 119 -9.64 3.82 -10.88
C ALA A 119 -9.21 5.15 -10.24
N LEU A 120 -8.47 5.10 -9.13
CA LEU A 120 -7.89 6.27 -8.49
C LEU A 120 -6.65 6.76 -9.22
N ALA A 121 -5.71 5.86 -9.56
CA ALA A 121 -4.45 6.23 -10.20
C ALA A 121 -4.66 6.82 -11.61
N ASN A 122 -5.62 6.29 -12.39
CA ASN A 122 -5.96 6.83 -13.70
C ASN A 122 -6.93 8.04 -13.64
N GLY A 123 -7.38 8.42 -12.44
CA GLY A 123 -8.27 9.55 -12.21
C GLY A 123 -9.71 9.35 -12.68
N SER A 124 -10.18 8.11 -12.88
CA SER A 124 -11.59 7.81 -13.10
C SER A 124 -12.44 8.17 -11.88
N ILE A 125 -11.89 7.99 -10.69
CA ILE A 125 -12.43 8.52 -9.43
C ILE A 125 -11.57 9.72 -9.03
N LYS A 126 -12.18 10.90 -8.98
CA LYS A 126 -11.49 12.16 -8.63
C LYS A 126 -11.39 12.32 -7.12
N LEU A 127 -10.20 12.64 -6.65
CA LEU A 127 -9.91 12.95 -5.25
C LEU A 127 -9.64 14.45 -5.09
N PRO A 128 -9.89 15.00 -3.89
CA PRO A 128 -9.46 16.34 -3.51
C PRO A 128 -7.96 16.58 -3.68
N PHE A 129 -7.59 17.86 -3.81
CA PHE A 129 -6.20 18.31 -3.94
C PHE A 129 -5.50 17.63 -5.14
N ASP A 130 -4.27 17.18 -4.94
CA ASP A 130 -3.44 16.44 -5.88
C ASP A 130 -3.38 14.94 -5.55
N HIS A 131 -4.31 14.42 -4.74
CA HIS A 131 -4.24 13.05 -4.22
C HIS A 131 -4.20 11.97 -5.32
N ASN A 132 -4.85 12.18 -6.47
CA ASN A 132 -4.73 11.23 -7.59
C ASN A 132 -3.28 11.09 -8.09
N LEU A 133 -2.49 12.17 -8.07
CA LEU A 133 -1.06 12.14 -8.45
C LEU A 133 -0.24 11.36 -7.41
N ILE A 134 -0.52 11.57 -6.12
CA ILE A 134 0.09 10.80 -5.03
C ILE A 134 -0.20 9.30 -5.21
N VAL A 135 -1.45 8.94 -5.48
CA VAL A 135 -1.85 7.54 -5.69
C VAL A 135 -1.14 6.93 -6.91
N ALA A 136 -1.05 7.66 -8.02
CA ALA A 136 -0.32 7.19 -9.21
C ALA A 136 1.17 6.95 -8.91
N ALA A 137 1.83 7.86 -8.19
CA ALA A 137 3.23 7.70 -7.79
C ALA A 137 3.43 6.51 -6.84
N VAL A 138 2.50 6.26 -5.93
CA VAL A 138 2.52 5.08 -5.04
C VAL A 138 2.34 3.79 -5.84
N GLN A 139 1.44 3.77 -6.83
CA GLN A 139 1.25 2.62 -7.71
C GLN A 139 2.53 2.33 -8.52
N GLU A 140 3.18 3.36 -9.07
CA GLU A 140 4.44 3.22 -9.79
C GLU A 140 5.57 2.71 -8.87
N ARG A 141 5.63 3.20 -7.63
CA ARG A 141 6.58 2.70 -6.63
C ARG A 141 6.35 1.23 -6.32
N LEU A 142 5.09 0.83 -6.11
CA LEU A 142 4.73 -0.57 -5.87
C LEU A 142 5.15 -1.44 -7.05
N PHE A 143 4.82 -1.03 -8.28
CA PHE A 143 5.22 -1.72 -9.51
C PHE A 143 6.74 -1.89 -9.57
N SER A 144 7.46 -0.77 -9.48
CA SER A 144 8.92 -0.74 -9.65
C SER A 144 9.63 -1.61 -8.62
N LYS A 145 9.23 -1.53 -7.35
CA LYS A 145 9.82 -2.33 -6.28
C LYS A 145 9.48 -3.81 -6.39
N SER A 146 8.34 -4.15 -6.98
CA SER A 146 7.92 -5.54 -7.19
C SER A 146 8.71 -6.26 -8.29
N LEU A 147 9.34 -5.50 -9.20
CA LEU A 147 10.21 -6.09 -10.22
C LEU A 147 11.38 -6.86 -9.61
N TYR A 148 11.93 -6.39 -8.49
CA TYR A 148 13.16 -6.94 -7.90
C TYR A 148 13.01 -7.36 -6.43
N SER A 149 11.80 -7.38 -5.88
CA SER A 149 11.59 -7.74 -4.47
C SER A 149 10.40 -8.65 -4.22
N SER A 150 10.32 -9.19 -2.99
CA SER A 150 9.20 -10.00 -2.51
C SER A 150 8.00 -9.18 -2.01
N LEU A 151 8.01 -7.86 -2.21
CA LEU A 151 7.00 -6.93 -1.68
C LEU A 151 5.53 -7.37 -1.96
N PRO A 152 5.16 -7.86 -3.16
CA PRO A 152 3.79 -8.33 -3.41
C PRO A 152 3.31 -9.45 -2.50
N LEU A 153 4.21 -10.25 -1.93
CA LEU A 153 3.82 -11.35 -1.04
C LEU A 153 3.24 -10.86 0.28
N LEU A 154 3.52 -9.61 0.69
CA LEU A 154 3.00 -9.04 1.93
C LEU A 154 1.49 -8.83 1.90
N PHE A 155 0.86 -8.74 0.72
CA PHE A 155 -0.60 -8.72 0.58
C PHE A 155 -1.27 -10.07 0.93
N LEU A 156 -0.49 -11.16 1.00
CA LEU A 156 -1.03 -12.50 1.16
C LEU A 156 -1.07 -12.96 2.63
N GLY A 157 -0.52 -12.16 3.54
CA GLY A 157 -0.40 -12.49 4.96
C GLY A 157 0.67 -13.55 5.24
N ASP A 158 0.54 -14.21 6.39
CA ASP A 158 1.57 -15.11 6.89
C ASP A 158 1.58 -16.49 6.21
N GLU A 159 0.54 -16.83 5.44
CA GLU A 159 0.46 -18.13 4.77
C GLU A 159 -0.23 -18.05 3.42
N PHE A 160 0.49 -18.48 2.39
CA PHE A 160 0.03 -18.43 1.01
C PHE A 160 0.55 -19.60 0.16
N SER A 161 -0.06 -19.77 -1.00
CA SER A 161 0.28 -20.76 -2.01
C SER A 161 0.98 -20.13 -3.21
N ALA A 162 1.70 -20.94 -3.99
CA ALA A 162 2.37 -20.46 -5.20
C ALA A 162 1.40 -19.85 -6.25
N PRO A 163 0.16 -20.35 -6.43
CA PRO A 163 -0.83 -19.66 -7.27
C PRO A 163 -1.21 -18.27 -6.76
N GLU A 164 -1.45 -18.09 -5.46
CA GLU A 164 -1.75 -16.78 -4.87
C GLU A 164 -0.58 -15.80 -5.08
N ALA A 165 0.66 -16.27 -4.88
CA ALA A 165 1.86 -15.51 -5.20
C ALA A 165 1.89 -15.11 -6.69
N THR A 166 1.57 -16.02 -7.59
CA THR A 166 1.52 -15.73 -9.04
C THR A 166 0.48 -14.67 -9.37
N THR A 167 -0.71 -14.76 -8.76
CA THR A 167 -1.80 -13.79 -8.96
C THR A 167 -1.38 -12.40 -8.51
N ILE A 168 -0.86 -12.25 -7.28
CA ILE A 168 -0.54 -10.91 -6.76
C ILE A 168 0.62 -10.26 -7.52
N PHE A 169 1.65 -11.03 -7.90
CA PHE A 169 2.72 -10.52 -8.75
C PHE A 169 2.21 -10.10 -10.14
N SER A 170 1.30 -10.87 -10.73
CA SER A 170 0.73 -10.53 -12.04
C SER A 170 -0.14 -9.27 -11.97
N LEU A 171 -0.90 -9.12 -10.88
CA LEU A 171 -1.75 -7.97 -10.62
C LEU A 171 -0.92 -6.69 -10.45
N VAL A 172 0.11 -6.73 -9.59
CA VAL A 172 0.99 -5.58 -9.34
C VAL A 172 1.79 -5.19 -10.58
N LEU A 173 2.28 -6.17 -11.34
CA LEU A 173 3.08 -5.93 -12.56
C LEU A 173 2.22 -5.67 -13.81
N ALA A 174 0.89 -5.63 -13.67
CA ALA A 174 -0.06 -5.43 -14.75
C ALA A 174 0.18 -6.34 -15.98
N ARG A 175 0.70 -7.55 -15.76
CA ARG A 175 0.96 -8.54 -16.81
C ARG A 175 1.01 -9.96 -16.23
N PRO A 176 0.69 -11.00 -17.02
CA PRO A 176 0.85 -12.37 -16.57
C PRO A 176 2.31 -12.69 -16.20
N VAL A 177 2.52 -13.23 -15.00
CA VAL A 177 3.82 -13.75 -14.56
C VAL A 177 3.83 -15.28 -14.66
N LEU A 178 4.93 -15.83 -15.16
CA LEU A 178 5.09 -17.27 -15.30
C LEU A 178 5.16 -17.95 -13.92
N LYS A 179 4.38 -19.03 -13.77
CA LYS A 179 4.38 -19.88 -12.56
C LYS A 179 5.77 -20.40 -12.20
N THR A 180 6.60 -20.69 -13.21
CA THR A 180 7.99 -21.15 -13.04
C THR A 180 8.88 -20.09 -12.39
N SER A 181 8.77 -18.83 -12.81
CA SER A 181 9.52 -17.71 -12.23
C SER A 181 9.16 -17.48 -10.77
N ILE A 182 7.86 -17.57 -10.43
CA ILE A 182 7.41 -17.45 -9.04
C ILE A 182 7.92 -18.62 -8.19
N ARG A 183 7.85 -19.86 -8.69
CA ARG A 183 8.41 -21.02 -7.97
C ARG A 183 9.90 -20.85 -7.68
N GLN A 184 10.70 -20.36 -8.63
CA GLN A 184 12.12 -20.09 -8.42
C GLN A 184 12.35 -19.01 -7.36
N ARG A 185 11.54 -17.92 -7.37
CA ARG A 185 11.61 -16.88 -6.34
C ARG A 185 11.25 -17.42 -4.95
N LEU A 186 10.19 -18.23 -4.84
CA LEU A 186 9.80 -18.83 -3.57
C LEU A 186 10.87 -19.79 -3.04
N LEU A 187 11.54 -20.56 -3.91
CA LEU A 187 12.66 -21.42 -3.53
C LEU A 187 13.81 -20.60 -2.93
N LYS A 188 14.22 -19.50 -3.59
CA LYS A 188 15.25 -18.58 -3.06
C LYS A 188 14.88 -18.03 -1.68
N LEU A 189 13.62 -17.67 -1.47
CA LEU A 189 13.15 -17.21 -0.16
C LEU A 189 13.22 -18.31 0.90
N THR A 190 12.88 -19.56 0.55
CA THR A 190 13.00 -20.70 1.47
C THR A 190 14.47 -20.94 1.83
N GLU A 191 15.38 -20.94 0.84
CA GLU A 191 16.83 -21.08 1.05
C GLU A 191 17.40 -19.95 1.93
N ALA A 192 16.90 -18.72 1.77
CA ALA A 192 17.26 -17.57 2.59
C ALA A 192 16.55 -17.52 3.97
N GLY A 193 15.73 -18.53 4.29
CA GLY A 193 15.02 -18.62 5.57
C GLY A 193 13.89 -17.60 5.76
N TYR A 194 13.32 -17.07 4.66
CA TYR A 194 12.12 -16.22 4.69
C TYR A 194 10.83 -17.05 4.67
N LEU A 195 10.86 -18.24 4.07
CA LEU A 195 9.70 -19.10 3.92
C LEU A 195 9.96 -20.50 4.46
N ARG A 196 8.89 -21.17 4.89
CA ARG A 196 8.89 -22.58 5.28
C ARG A 196 7.65 -23.27 4.76
N GLU A 197 7.80 -24.46 4.20
CA GLU A 197 6.65 -25.31 3.84
C GLU A 197 5.84 -25.67 5.08
N THR A 198 4.52 -25.55 5.00
CA THR A 198 3.64 -25.78 6.16
C THR A 198 3.19 -27.24 6.29
N GLY A 199 3.36 -28.04 5.23
CA GLY A 199 2.71 -29.35 5.07
C GLY A 199 1.19 -29.31 4.88
N ARG A 200 0.58 -28.12 5.02
CA ARG A 200 -0.86 -27.90 4.80
C ARG A 200 -1.14 -27.67 3.32
N LYS A 201 -2.41 -27.86 2.95
CA LYS A 201 -2.89 -27.54 1.63
C LYS A 201 -4.15 -26.68 1.73
N LYS A 202 -4.22 -25.62 0.93
CA LYS A 202 -5.44 -24.84 0.75
C LYS A 202 -6.23 -25.39 -0.43
N HIS A 203 -7.54 -25.52 -0.26
CA HIS A 203 -8.46 -25.71 -1.37
C HIS A 203 -8.76 -24.34 -1.98
N GLY A 204 -8.40 -24.16 -3.26
CA GLY A 204 -8.89 -23.02 -4.05
C GLY A 204 -10.26 -23.33 -4.64
N GLU A 205 -10.92 -22.33 -5.22
CA GLU A 205 -12.18 -22.51 -5.93
C GLU A 205 -12.01 -23.56 -7.06
N GLY A 206 -12.59 -24.75 -6.87
CA GLY A 206 -12.70 -25.79 -7.90
C GLY A 206 -11.42 -26.56 -8.28
N GLY A 207 -10.32 -26.45 -7.52
CA GLY A 207 -9.01 -27.00 -7.90
C GLY A 207 -8.40 -28.05 -6.96
N ARG A 208 -7.36 -28.75 -7.45
CA ARG A 208 -6.52 -29.65 -6.62
C ARG A 208 -5.93 -28.86 -5.43
N PRO A 209 -5.93 -29.42 -4.21
CA PRO A 209 -5.33 -28.76 -3.05
C PRO A 209 -3.88 -28.34 -3.30
N GLN A 210 -3.57 -27.08 -2.98
CA GLN A 210 -2.28 -26.43 -3.21
C GLN A 210 -1.46 -26.37 -1.91
N ALA A 211 -0.20 -26.79 -1.96
CA ALA A 211 0.70 -26.66 -0.81
C ALA A 211 0.91 -25.18 -0.45
N THR A 212 1.02 -24.90 0.85
CA THR A 212 1.27 -23.55 1.36
C THR A 212 2.65 -23.42 1.98
N VAL A 213 3.13 -22.18 1.98
CA VAL A 213 4.32 -21.74 2.70
C VAL A 213 3.93 -20.72 3.76
N GLN A 214 4.64 -20.72 4.87
CA GLN A 214 4.52 -19.72 5.92
C GLN A 214 5.63 -18.67 5.75
N ASN A 215 5.28 -17.39 5.89
CA ASN A 215 6.22 -16.30 6.03
C ASN A 215 6.82 -16.30 7.44
N LEU A 216 8.13 -16.49 7.53
CA LEU A 216 8.85 -16.52 8.80
C LEU A 216 9.39 -15.13 9.21
N LYS A 217 9.36 -14.16 8.29
CA LYS A 217 9.82 -12.79 8.54
C LYS A 217 8.73 -11.79 8.11
N PRO A 218 7.61 -11.71 8.85
CA PRO A 218 6.58 -10.71 8.59
C PRO A 218 7.18 -9.30 8.56
N GLY A 219 6.74 -8.49 7.59
CA GLY A 219 7.25 -7.13 7.39
C GLY A 219 8.66 -7.01 6.83
N ALA A 220 9.36 -8.12 6.52
CA ALA A 220 10.63 -8.09 5.81
C ALA A 220 10.43 -8.30 4.30
N VAL A 221 11.22 -7.58 3.50
CA VAL A 221 11.25 -7.72 2.04
C VAL A 221 12.58 -8.32 1.64
N TYR A 222 12.52 -9.41 0.86
CA TYR A 222 13.68 -10.00 0.20
C TYR A 222 13.90 -9.34 -1.16
N PHE A 223 15.15 -9.02 -1.49
CA PHE A 223 15.54 -8.48 -2.80
C PHE A 223 16.19 -9.58 -3.64
N PHE A 224 15.70 -9.74 -4.87
CA PHE A 224 16.21 -10.73 -5.82
C PHE A 224 17.31 -10.15 -6.69
N ASP A 225 18.33 -10.96 -6.99
CA ASP A 225 19.44 -10.55 -7.87
C ASP A 225 19.02 -10.24 -9.31
N ARG A 226 17.89 -10.82 -9.75
CA ARG A 226 17.35 -10.63 -11.11
C ARG A 226 15.96 -10.03 -11.05
N SER A 227 15.79 -9.00 -11.87
CA SER A 227 14.51 -8.31 -12.04
C SER A 227 13.55 -9.16 -12.89
N PHE A 228 12.25 -8.90 -12.78
CA PHE A 228 11.26 -9.39 -13.76
C PHE A 228 11.37 -8.69 -15.12
N ALA A 229 12.07 -7.55 -15.19
CA ALA A 229 12.30 -6.83 -16.44
C ALA A 229 13.42 -7.42 -17.31
N GLU A 230 14.25 -8.30 -16.72
CA GLU A 230 15.43 -8.94 -17.34
C GLU A 230 15.14 -10.37 -17.80
#